data_AF-A0AAV4DFP5-F1
#
_entry.id   AF-A0AAV4DFP5-F1
#
_cell.length_a   1.000
_cell.length_b   1.000
_cell.length_c   1.000
_cell.angle_alpha   90.00
_cell.angle_beta   90.00
_cell.angle_gamma   90.00
#
_symmetry.space_group_name_H-M   'P 1'
#
loop_
_entity.id
_entity.type
_entity.pdbx_description
1 polymer ?
#
loop_
_entity_poly.entity_id
_entity_poly.type
_entity_poly.pdbx_seq_one_letter_code
_entity_poly.pdbx_strand_id
1 'polypeptide(L)'
;MMAKSKAAASEGILRLLQKLNKVDINEALERGCLPFFVNNQQVGLIRPDFWAHFKHYPDVFQLVEKSEGVRKFGVHLTENCKNYEERTVTINNVLEDLKAKDAIGALRGWRDEVRETFFKV
;
A
#
# COMPACT_ATOMS: atom_id res chain seq x y z
N MET A 1 42.93 22.98 -4.57
CA MET A 1 42.10 22.64 -3.37
C MET A 1 40.60 22.51 -3.73
N MET A 2 40.22 21.76 -4.79
CA MET A 2 38.82 21.67 -5.28
C MET A 2 38.27 20.24 -5.43
N ALA A 3 39.03 19.19 -5.09
CA ALA A 3 38.58 17.80 -5.24
C ALA A 3 37.82 17.23 -4.03
N LYS A 4 37.96 17.83 -2.84
CA LYS A 4 37.36 17.33 -1.59
C LYS A 4 35.86 17.62 -1.45
N SER A 5 35.33 18.67 -2.10
CA SER A 5 33.91 19.04 -1.93
C SER A 5 32.93 18.20 -2.77
N LYS A 6 33.35 17.69 -3.94
CA LYS A 6 32.52 16.80 -4.78
C LYS A 6 32.30 15.42 -4.15
N ALA A 7 33.34 14.83 -3.54
CA ALA A 7 33.27 13.49 -2.93
C ALA A 7 32.37 13.46 -1.67
N ALA A 8 32.37 14.53 -0.88
CA ALA A 8 31.48 14.65 0.29
C ALA A 8 30.00 14.80 -0.12
N ALA A 9 29.73 15.53 -1.21
CA ALA A 9 28.37 15.66 -1.75
C ALA A 9 27.84 14.33 -2.32
N SER A 10 28.68 13.55 -3.00
CA SER A 10 28.29 12.22 -3.51
C SER A 10 28.00 11.21 -2.40
N GLU A 11 28.75 11.25 -1.31
CA GLU A 11 28.53 10.39 -0.13
C GLU A 11 27.21 10.74 0.59
N GLY A 12 26.89 12.04 0.70
CA GLY A 12 25.61 12.49 1.26
C GLY A 12 24.40 12.03 0.43
N ILE A 13 24.49 12.13 -0.89
CA ILE A 13 23.43 11.66 -1.81
C ILE A 13 23.28 10.14 -1.71
N LEU A 14 24.37 9.38 -1.69
CA LEU A 14 24.31 7.92 -1.57
C LEU A 14 23.62 7.47 -0.27
N ARG A 15 23.94 8.12 0.86
CA ARG A 15 23.28 7.84 2.14
C ARG A 15 21.79 8.17 2.13
N LEU A 16 21.38 9.23 1.41
CA LEU A 16 19.97 9.54 1.23
C LEU A 16 19.27 8.49 0.38
N LEU A 17 19.87 8.07 -0.75
CA LEU A 17 19.32 7.01 -1.59
C LEU A 17 19.19 5.70 -0.82
N GLN A 18 20.22 5.33 -0.06
CA GLN A 18 20.18 4.15 0.82
C GLN A 18 19.11 4.26 1.90
N LYS A 19 18.77 5.46 2.38
CA LYS A 19 17.70 5.68 3.38
C LYS A 19 16.30 5.67 2.76
N LEU A 20 16.15 6.20 1.56
CA LEU A 20 14.87 6.32 0.86
C LEU A 20 14.46 5.00 0.18
N ASN A 21 15.44 4.18 -0.25
CA ASN A 21 15.21 2.88 -0.88
C ASN A 21 15.44 1.70 0.07
N LYS A 22 15.20 1.88 1.38
CA LYS A 22 15.56 0.88 2.39
C LYS A 22 14.78 -0.42 2.33
N VAL A 23 13.58 -0.39 1.78
CA VAL A 23 12.64 -1.50 1.89
C VAL A 23 12.36 -2.03 0.51
N ASP A 24 12.84 -3.24 0.26
CA ASP A 24 12.42 -4.02 -0.89
C ASP A 24 11.08 -4.73 -0.61
N ILE A 25 10.35 -5.08 -1.67
CA ILE A 25 9.08 -5.80 -1.57
C ILE A 25 9.28 -7.12 -0.81
N ASN A 26 10.35 -7.87 -1.06
CA ASN A 26 10.58 -9.15 -0.39
C ASN A 26 10.75 -8.97 1.12
N GLU A 27 11.52 -7.97 1.54
CA GLU A 27 11.71 -7.66 2.96
C GLU A 27 10.37 -7.25 3.63
N ALA A 28 9.53 -6.51 2.91
CA ALA A 28 8.19 -6.15 3.41
C ALA A 28 7.30 -7.40 3.57
N LEU A 29 7.35 -8.34 2.62
CA LEU A 29 6.61 -9.61 2.69
C LEU A 29 7.11 -10.49 3.84
N GLU A 30 8.42 -10.57 4.07
CA GLU A 30 9.03 -11.28 5.21
C GLU A 30 8.59 -10.69 6.56
N ARG A 31 8.35 -9.37 6.60
CA ARG A 31 7.78 -8.67 7.76
C ARG A 31 6.27 -8.86 7.92
N GLY A 32 5.65 -9.67 7.07
CA GLY A 32 4.23 -10.02 7.13
C GLY A 32 3.31 -9.09 6.35
N CYS A 33 3.82 -8.14 5.57
CA CYS A 33 2.97 -7.37 4.67
C CYS A 33 2.30 -8.29 3.64
N LEU A 34 1.06 -7.99 3.29
CA LEU A 34 0.28 -8.73 2.31
C LEU A 34 0.29 -7.97 0.97
N PRO A 35 0.52 -8.62 -0.17
CA PRO A 35 0.28 -8.02 -1.49
C PRO A 35 -1.17 -7.55 -1.59
N PHE A 36 -1.38 -6.36 -2.14
CA PHE A 36 -2.72 -5.83 -2.42
C PHE A 36 -2.95 -5.82 -3.93
N PHE A 37 -4.06 -6.41 -4.37
CA PHE A 37 -4.43 -6.59 -5.77
C PHE A 37 -5.72 -5.85 -6.11
N VAL A 38 -5.75 -5.24 -7.29
CA VAL A 38 -6.95 -4.74 -7.95
C VAL A 38 -6.95 -5.31 -9.37
N ASN A 39 -8.03 -5.98 -9.77
CA ASN A 39 -8.11 -6.66 -11.07
C ASN A 39 -6.91 -7.58 -11.36
N ASN A 40 -6.48 -8.39 -10.37
CA ASN A 40 -5.30 -9.26 -10.40
C ASN A 40 -3.93 -8.57 -10.61
N GLN A 41 -3.89 -7.23 -10.62
CA GLN A 41 -2.65 -6.47 -10.67
C GLN A 41 -2.24 -6.05 -9.26
N GLN A 42 -0.98 -6.31 -8.88
CA GLN A 42 -0.48 -5.88 -7.58
C GLN A 42 -0.32 -4.36 -7.60
N VAL A 43 -1.04 -3.71 -6.70
CA VAL A 43 -1.10 -2.25 -6.59
C VAL A 43 -0.35 -1.71 -5.38
N GLY A 44 -0.01 -2.58 -4.43
CA GLY A 44 0.70 -2.18 -3.23
C GLY A 44 0.91 -3.33 -2.25
N LEU A 45 1.16 -2.95 -1.00
CA LEU A 45 1.34 -3.83 0.14
C LEU A 45 0.51 -3.29 1.31
N ILE A 46 -0.15 -4.18 2.03
CA ILE A 46 -0.89 -3.87 3.26
C ILE A 46 -0.07 -4.38 4.45
N ARG A 47 0.25 -3.49 5.38
CA ARG A 47 0.96 -3.85 6.61
C ARG A 47 0.05 -4.67 7.56
N PRO A 48 0.59 -5.56 8.40
CA PRO A 48 -0.21 -6.39 9.31
C PRO A 48 -1.14 -5.60 10.23
N ASP A 49 -0.68 -4.46 10.76
CA ASP A 49 -1.46 -3.57 11.61
C ASP A 49 -2.66 -2.94 10.86
N PHE A 50 -2.48 -2.61 9.58
CA PHE A 50 -3.58 -2.14 8.73
C PHE A 50 -4.54 -3.28 8.35
N TRP A 51 -4.01 -4.47 8.04
CA TRP A 51 -4.83 -5.64 7.73
C TRP A 51 -5.75 -6.03 8.90
N ALA A 52 -5.28 -5.87 10.14
CA ALA A 52 -6.08 -6.10 11.33
C ALA A 52 -7.39 -5.29 11.34
N HIS A 53 -7.44 -4.15 10.64
CA HIS A 53 -8.65 -3.35 10.45
C HIS A 53 -9.42 -3.76 9.19
N PHE A 54 -8.74 -3.87 8.04
CA PHE A 54 -9.37 -4.14 6.74
C PHE A 54 -10.07 -5.50 6.66
N LYS A 55 -9.61 -6.51 7.40
CA LYS A 55 -10.27 -7.83 7.46
C LYS A 55 -11.73 -7.79 7.94
N HIS A 56 -12.15 -6.70 8.58
CA HIS A 56 -13.53 -6.49 9.03
C HIS A 56 -14.45 -5.95 7.92
N TYR A 57 -13.95 -5.74 6.70
CA TYR A 57 -14.72 -5.32 5.52
C TYR A 57 -14.60 -6.37 4.41
N PRO A 58 -15.07 -7.62 4.63
CA PRO A 58 -14.88 -8.73 3.68
C PRO A 58 -15.57 -8.50 2.32
N ASP A 59 -16.63 -7.67 2.29
CA ASP A 59 -17.31 -7.28 1.05
C ASP A 59 -16.45 -6.40 0.14
N VAL A 60 -15.40 -5.79 0.69
CA VAL A 60 -14.45 -4.90 -0.01
C VAL A 60 -13.09 -5.55 -0.17
N PHE A 61 -12.55 -6.15 0.88
CA PHE A 61 -11.22 -6.76 0.90
C PHE A 61 -11.30 -8.27 1.15
N GLN A 62 -10.83 -9.05 0.18
CA GLN A 62 -10.85 -10.51 0.22
C GLN A 62 -9.43 -11.06 0.34
N LEU A 63 -9.13 -11.80 1.40
CA LEU A 63 -7.84 -12.48 1.53
C LEU A 63 -7.90 -13.81 0.77
N VAL A 64 -7.04 -13.97 -0.22
CA VAL A 64 -6.80 -15.25 -0.91
C VAL A 64 -5.64 -15.94 -0.21
N GLU A 65 -5.91 -17.12 0.36
CA GLU A 65 -4.90 -17.94 1.03
C GLU A 65 -4.02 -18.71 0.02
N LYS A 66 -2.82 -19.14 0.44
CA LYS A 66 -1.84 -19.79 -0.46
C LYS A 66 -2.34 -21.10 -1.09
N SER A 67 -3.37 -21.71 -0.52
CA SER A 67 -3.99 -22.96 -0.98
C SER A 67 -5.08 -22.77 -2.04
N GLU A 68 -5.49 -21.54 -2.34
CA GLU A 68 -6.65 -21.27 -3.21
C GLU A 68 -6.28 -20.95 -4.67
N GLY A 69 -6.11 -21.99 -5.48
CA GLY A 69 -6.35 -21.95 -6.93
C GLY A 69 -5.62 -20.88 -7.77
N VAL A 70 -6.34 -20.32 -8.76
CA VAL A 70 -5.83 -19.48 -9.87
C VAL A 70 -5.38 -18.08 -9.42
N ARG A 71 -5.86 -17.60 -8.28
CA ARG A 71 -5.58 -16.25 -7.79
C ARG A 71 -4.30 -16.21 -6.95
N LYS A 72 -3.54 -15.13 -7.08
CA LYS A 72 -2.30 -14.93 -6.33
C LYS A 72 -2.61 -14.71 -4.84
N PHE A 73 -1.82 -15.31 -3.96
CA PHE A 73 -1.89 -15.06 -2.52
C PHE A 73 -1.79 -13.57 -2.20
N GLY A 74 -2.72 -13.06 -1.38
CA GLY A 74 -2.76 -11.67 -0.97
C GLY A 74 -4.17 -11.15 -0.77
N VAL A 75 -4.30 -9.85 -0.51
CA VAL A 75 -5.58 -9.17 -0.37
C VAL A 75 -6.03 -8.68 -1.74
N HIS A 76 -7.24 -8.99 -2.13
CA HIS A 76 -7.86 -8.56 -3.37
C HIS A 76 -9.00 -7.59 -3.07
N LEU A 77 -9.09 -6.51 -3.85
CA LEU A 77 -10.29 -5.69 -3.88
C LEU A 77 -11.42 -6.49 -4.55
N THR A 78 -12.62 -6.34 -4.01
CA THR A 78 -13.84 -6.96 -4.55
C THR A 78 -14.02 -6.69 -6.05
N GLU A 79 -14.44 -7.72 -6.79
CA GLU A 79 -14.75 -7.63 -8.23
C GLU A 79 -16.07 -6.90 -8.50
N ASN A 80 -16.84 -6.57 -7.45
CA ASN A 80 -18.08 -5.81 -7.56
C ASN A 80 -17.86 -4.36 -8.01
N CYS A 81 -16.66 -3.80 -7.83
CA CYS A 81 -16.30 -2.44 -8.24
C CYS A 81 -15.66 -2.45 -9.64
N LYS A 82 -16.47 -2.23 -10.68
CA LYS A 82 -16.08 -2.45 -12.08
C LYS A 82 -15.26 -1.29 -12.65
N ASN A 83 -15.62 -0.06 -12.27
CA ASN A 83 -14.97 1.17 -12.77
C ASN A 83 -14.14 1.86 -11.68
N TYR A 84 -13.41 2.89 -12.09
CA TYR A 84 -12.52 3.65 -11.23
C TYR A 84 -13.27 4.38 -10.12
N GLU A 85 -14.42 4.96 -10.46
CA GLU A 85 -15.27 5.74 -9.57
C GLU A 85 -15.83 4.87 -8.44
N GLU A 86 -16.38 3.69 -8.78
CA GLU A 86 -16.89 2.72 -7.81
C GLU A 86 -15.80 2.24 -6.85
N ARG A 87 -14.59 1.95 -7.35
CA ARG A 87 -13.45 1.56 -6.50
C ARG A 87 -13.08 2.69 -5.55
N THR A 88 -13.00 3.91 -6.07
CA THR A 88 -12.64 5.10 -5.29
C THR A 88 -13.65 5.33 -4.17
N VAL A 89 -14.96 5.35 -4.48
CA VAL A 89 -16.02 5.55 -3.49
C VAL A 89 -16.03 4.41 -2.47
N THR A 90 -15.91 3.16 -2.90
CA THR A 90 -15.97 1.99 -2.01
C THR A 90 -14.81 2.00 -1.00
N ILE A 91 -13.58 2.24 -1.46
CA ILE A 91 -12.42 2.33 -0.57
C ILE A 91 -12.54 3.56 0.32
N ASN A 92 -12.97 4.71 -0.22
CA ASN A 92 -13.15 5.93 0.55
C ASN A 92 -14.12 5.74 1.72
N ASN A 93 -15.25 5.05 1.50
CA ASN A 93 -16.22 4.77 2.55
C ASN A 93 -15.62 3.94 3.69
N VAL A 94 -14.77 2.95 3.38
CA VAL A 94 -14.06 2.16 4.41
C VAL A 94 -13.08 3.04 5.18
N LEU A 95 -12.30 3.88 4.48
CA LEU A 95 -11.33 4.76 5.12
C LEU A 95 -11.99 5.84 5.99
N GLU A 96 -13.11 6.42 5.56
CA GLU A 96 -13.90 7.38 6.35
C GLU A 96 -14.48 6.73 7.61
N ASP A 97 -15.02 5.51 7.51
CA ASP A 97 -15.50 4.76 8.68
C ASP A 97 -14.36 4.45 9.67
N LEU A 98 -13.17 4.05 9.17
CA LEU A 98 -11.99 3.84 10.01
C LEU A 98 -11.46 5.12 10.64
N LYS A 99 -11.55 6.26 9.94
CA LYS A 99 -11.22 7.59 10.45
C LYS A 99 -12.20 8.01 11.56
N ALA A 100 -13.50 7.82 11.34
CA ALA A 100 -14.54 8.13 12.32
C ALA A 100 -14.40 7.28 13.61
N LYS A 101 -13.96 6.02 13.47
CA LYS A 101 -13.66 5.12 14.58
C LYS A 101 -12.32 5.40 15.27
N ASP A 102 -11.54 6.35 14.76
CA ASP A 102 -10.17 6.63 15.18
C ASP A 102 -9.28 5.37 15.22
N ALA A 103 -9.54 4.43 14.31
CA ALA A 103 -8.95 3.10 14.33
C ALA A 103 -7.48 3.10 13.85
N ILE A 104 -7.15 4.05 12.95
CA ILE A 104 -5.82 4.16 12.34
C ILE A 104 -5.33 5.59 12.53
N GLY A 105 -4.28 5.76 13.35
CA GLY A 105 -3.72 7.08 13.66
C GLY A 105 -3.29 7.90 12.43
N ALA A 106 -2.88 7.23 11.34
CA ALA A 106 -2.52 7.88 10.07
C ALA A 106 -3.70 8.59 9.39
N LEU A 107 -4.95 8.21 9.68
CA LEU A 107 -6.14 8.83 9.09
C LEU A 107 -6.57 10.12 9.79
N ARG A 108 -6.09 10.40 11.01
CA ARG A 108 -6.41 11.64 11.75
C ARG A 108 -6.00 12.91 11.00
N GLY A 109 -4.91 12.85 10.23
CA GLY A 109 -4.39 13.96 9.45
C GLY A 109 -4.75 13.92 7.97
N TRP A 110 -5.70 13.08 7.57
CA TRP A 110 -6.08 12.95 6.17
C TRP A 110 -6.71 14.26 5.66
N ARG A 111 -6.11 14.83 4.61
CA ARG A 111 -6.42 16.17 4.06
C ARG A 111 -7.46 16.16 2.95
N ASP A 112 -8.25 15.09 2.84
CA ASP A 112 -9.25 14.87 1.79
C ASP A 112 -8.69 15.06 0.36
N GLU A 113 -7.38 14.81 0.19
CA GLU A 113 -6.70 14.83 -1.10
C GLU A 113 -6.98 13.51 -1.85
N VAL A 114 -7.42 13.62 -3.10
CA VAL A 114 -7.54 12.48 -4.01
C VAL A 114 -6.22 12.29 -4.77
N ARG A 115 -5.67 11.08 -4.75
CA ARG A 115 -4.50 10.70 -5.54
C ARG A 115 -4.84 9.56 -6.48
N GLU A 116 -4.49 9.72 -7.74
CA GLU A 116 -4.68 8.67 -8.73
C GLU A 116 -3.64 7.56 -8.53
N THR A 117 -4.08 6.31 -8.65
CA THR A 117 -3.19 5.14 -8.61
C THR A 117 -3.06 4.59 -10.02
N PHE A 118 -1.91 4.86 -10.66
CA PHE A 118 -1.56 4.32 -11.97
C PHE A 118 -0.47 3.27 -11.83
N PHE A 119 -0.55 2.24 -12.65
CA PHE A 119 0.53 1.26 -12.80
C PHE A 119 1.18 1.45 -14.16
N LYS A 120 2.51 1.43 -14.19
CA LYS A 120 3.21 1.12 -15.43
C LYS A 120 2.91 -0.34 -15.75
N VAL A 121 2.19 -0.55 -16.86
CA VAL A 121 2.10 -1.85 -17.55
C VAL A 121 3.48 -2.23 -18.04
#